data_AF-A0A9E5JRX0-F1
#
_entry.id   AF-A0A9E5JRX0-F1
#
_cell.length_a   1.000
_cell.length_b   1.000
_cell.length_c   1.000
_cell.angle_alpha   90.00
_cell.angle_beta   90.00
_cell.angle_gamma   90.00
#
_symmetry.space_group_name_H-M   'P 1'
#
loop_
_entity.id
_entity.type
_entity.pdbx_description
1 polymer ?
#
loop_
_entity_poly.entity_id
_entity_poly.type
_entity_poly.pdbx_seq_one_letter_code
_entity_poly.pdbx_strand_id
1 'polypeptide(L)'
;MDNNAQWQAAFYKLRSNKAFELFVVGIIIFSALVIGVKTYPLPEALLQAVVVMDWAITVIFLVEIVIRFLGEPDKKRFFRSGWNIFDTLIVVVSLIPIEDSDMALIGRLVRIFRVLRMVSIIPELRMLLNSLLKAMPQLGYVLLMMFIIFYIYAAIGSTFFASVNPELWGDIAVSLLTLFRVMTFEDWTDVMYETMTEYPLSWFYYLSFIFFTAFAFLNMIIGIVVNVLEEEHQRVAKAEAVAAGEPTITDLHLEIQALKQLLVENVATARNASNPEAAPQPAREL
;
A
#
# COMPACT_ATOMS: atom_id res chain seq x y z
N MET A 1 33.16 -16.98 15.36
CA MET A 1 31.72 -17.25 15.53
C MET A 1 31.12 -15.97 16.07
N ASP A 2 30.36 -15.28 15.23
CA ASP A 2 30.11 -13.83 15.36
C ASP A 2 29.18 -13.46 16.51
N ASN A 3 29.70 -12.69 17.47
CA ASN A 3 28.92 -12.06 18.54
C ASN A 3 27.73 -11.26 17.99
N ASN A 4 27.86 -10.66 16.80
CA ASN A 4 26.77 -9.95 16.13
C ASN A 4 25.54 -10.81 15.85
N ALA A 5 25.72 -12.08 15.50
CA ALA A 5 24.60 -12.98 15.22
C ALA A 5 23.84 -13.37 16.50
N GLN A 6 24.55 -13.51 17.63
CA GLN A 6 23.93 -13.81 18.93
C GLN A 6 23.12 -12.63 19.47
N TRP A 7 23.65 -11.40 19.36
CA TRP A 7 22.92 -10.20 19.75
C TRP A 7 21.67 -10.01 18.86
N GLN A 8 21.79 -10.18 17.54
CA GLN A 8 20.65 -10.10 16.63
C GLN A 8 19.56 -11.13 16.96
N ALA A 9 19.94 -12.37 17.27
CA ALA A 9 18.99 -13.41 17.66
C ALA A 9 18.30 -13.10 19.00
N ALA A 10 19.03 -12.54 19.97
CA ALA A 10 18.46 -12.12 21.26
C ALA A 10 17.47 -10.95 21.10
N PHE A 11 17.80 -9.93 20.30
CA PHE A 11 16.89 -8.82 20.00
C PHE A 11 15.67 -9.27 19.20
N TYR A 12 15.83 -10.21 18.27
CA TYR A 12 14.72 -10.79 17.53
C TYR A 12 13.76 -11.54 18.47
N LYS A 13 14.30 -12.34 19.39
CA LYS A 13 13.51 -13.09 20.38
C LYS A 13 12.76 -12.17 21.35
N LEU A 14 13.38 -11.07 21.78
CA LEU A 14 12.75 -10.05 22.61
C LEU A 14 11.62 -9.32 21.86
N ARG A 15 11.85 -8.95 20.60
CA ARG A 15 10.84 -8.31 19.75
C ARG A 15 9.66 -9.25 19.43
N SER A 16 9.91 -10.54 19.25
CA SER A 16 8.85 -11.53 18.98
C SER A 16 7.99 -11.88 20.21
N ASN A 17 8.30 -11.32 21.38
CA ASN A 17 7.51 -11.56 22.58
C ASN A 17 6.24 -10.70 22.58
N LYS A 18 5.09 -11.36 22.47
CA LYS A 18 3.76 -10.72 22.48
C LYS A 18 3.51 -9.83 23.71
N ALA A 19 4.08 -10.16 24.88
CA ALA A 19 3.92 -9.34 26.08
C ALA A 19 4.72 -8.03 25.99
N PHE A 20 5.92 -8.09 25.39
CA PHE A 20 6.73 -6.90 25.12
C PHE A 20 6.06 -6.04 24.05
N GLU A 21 5.58 -6.65 22.97
CA GLU A 21 4.82 -5.96 21.93
C GLU A 21 3.59 -5.24 22.50
N LEU A 22 2.75 -5.94 23.28
CA LEU A 22 1.56 -5.35 23.93
C LEU A 22 1.93 -4.23 24.90
N PHE A 23 3.03 -4.38 25.65
CA PHE A 23 3.54 -3.34 26.54
C PHE A 23 3.93 -2.08 25.76
N VAL A 24 4.71 -2.21 24.69
CA VAL A 24 5.11 -1.04 23.89
C VAL A 24 3.90 -0.41 23.21
N VAL A 25 2.99 -1.21 22.62
CA VAL A 25 1.72 -0.72 22.06
C VAL A 25 0.92 0.05 23.11
N GLY A 26 0.81 -0.48 24.33
CA GLY A 26 0.13 0.18 25.45
C GLY A 26 0.74 1.54 25.80
N ILE A 27 2.07 1.65 25.83
CA ILE A 27 2.74 2.93 26.07
C ILE A 27 2.48 3.92 24.93
N ILE A 28 2.49 3.49 23.66
CA ILE A 28 2.24 4.40 22.54
C ILE A 28 0.78 4.88 22.55
N ILE A 29 -0.18 3.99 22.82
CA ILE A 29 -1.59 4.36 22.94
C ILE A 29 -1.76 5.34 24.10
N PHE A 30 -1.13 5.07 25.25
CA PHE A 30 -1.14 5.99 26.38
C PHE A 30 -0.55 7.36 26.01
N SER A 31 0.60 7.40 25.35
CA SER A 31 1.25 8.62 24.85
C SER A 31 0.33 9.38 23.87
N ALA A 32 -0.29 8.69 22.92
CA ALA A 32 -1.22 9.28 21.96
C ALA A 32 -2.48 9.84 22.63
N LEU A 33 -3.06 9.10 23.58
CA LEU A 33 -4.20 9.58 24.37
C LEU A 33 -3.83 10.84 25.15
N VAL A 34 -2.62 10.90 25.72
CA VAL A 34 -2.18 12.07 26.48
C VAL A 34 -2.00 13.31 25.60
N ILE A 35 -1.64 13.17 24.31
CA ILE A 35 -1.68 14.31 23.37
C ILE A 35 -3.09 14.91 23.35
N GLY A 36 -4.13 14.07 23.38
CA GLY A 36 -5.52 14.50 23.54
C GLY A 36 -5.81 15.06 24.93
N VAL A 37 -5.37 14.41 26.02
CA VAL A 37 -5.64 14.88 27.39
C VAL A 37 -4.94 16.21 27.72
N LYS A 38 -3.83 16.55 27.03
CA LYS A 38 -3.16 17.86 27.13
C LYS A 38 -4.04 19.06 26.72
N THR A 39 -5.22 18.83 26.13
CA THR A 39 -6.22 19.89 25.91
C THR A 39 -6.98 20.26 27.19
N TYR A 40 -6.83 19.48 28.27
CA TYR A 40 -7.40 19.72 29.58
C TYR A 40 -6.31 20.16 30.58
N PRO A 41 -6.68 20.89 31.65
CA PRO A 41 -5.75 21.21 32.73
C PRO A 41 -5.37 19.92 33.48
N LEU A 42 -4.13 19.48 33.32
CA LEU A 42 -3.58 18.28 33.94
C LEU A 42 -2.66 18.63 35.12
N PRO A 43 -2.58 17.77 36.15
CA PRO A 43 -1.56 17.90 37.18
C PRO A 43 -0.14 17.86 36.58
N GLU A 44 0.75 18.73 37.07
CA GLU A 44 2.13 18.84 36.56
C GLU A 44 2.89 17.50 36.60
N ALA A 45 2.66 16.69 37.63
CA ALA A 45 3.27 15.36 37.76
C ALA A 45 2.91 14.43 36.59
N LEU A 46 1.67 14.47 36.10
CA LEU A 46 1.24 13.66 34.97
C LEU A 46 1.86 14.16 33.66
N LEU A 47 1.97 15.48 33.48
CA LEU A 47 2.64 16.09 32.33
C LEU A 47 4.11 15.69 32.27
N GLN A 48 4.83 15.73 33.39
CA GLN A 48 6.23 15.33 33.47
C GLN A 48 6.41 13.83 33.18
N ALA A 49 5.59 12.97 33.79
CA ALA A 49 5.63 11.53 33.54
C ALA A 49 5.49 11.19 32.04
N VAL A 50 4.58 11.88 31.36
CA VAL A 50 4.32 11.68 29.93
C VAL A 50 5.49 12.13 29.07
N VAL A 51 6.07 13.29 29.36
CA VAL A 51 7.25 13.79 28.63
C VAL A 51 8.42 12.82 28.77
N VAL A 52 8.64 12.28 29.97
CA VAL A 52 9.68 11.27 30.22
C VAL A 52 9.40 9.99 29.43
N MET A 53 8.16 9.50 29.43
CA MET A 53 7.79 8.32 28.63
C MET A 53 7.97 8.54 27.12
N ASP A 54 7.57 9.69 26.59
CA ASP A 54 7.74 10.02 25.16
C ASP A 54 9.21 9.97 24.73
N TRP A 55 10.10 10.52 25.56
CA TRP A 55 11.54 10.47 25.36
C TRP A 55 12.08 9.05 25.47
N ALA A 56 11.66 8.29 26.50
CA ALA A 56 12.08 6.91 26.68
C ALA A 56 11.71 6.04 25.46
N ILE A 57 10.49 6.16 24.94
CA ILE A 57 10.07 5.45 23.73
C ILE A 57 10.93 5.89 22.53
N THR A 58 11.13 7.19 22.34
CA THR A 58 11.94 7.72 21.24
C THR A 58 13.37 7.16 21.27
N VAL A 59 13.96 7.06 22.47
CA VAL A 59 15.30 6.46 22.66
C VAL A 59 15.28 4.96 22.35
N ILE A 60 14.25 4.21 22.78
CA ILE A 60 14.11 2.79 22.44
C ILE A 60 14.10 2.59 20.92
N PHE A 61 13.30 3.37 20.19
CA PHE A 61 13.24 3.30 18.73
C PHE A 61 14.55 3.71 18.05
N LEU A 62 15.23 4.73 18.60
CA LEU A 62 16.54 5.13 18.12
C LEU A 62 17.56 4.00 18.26
N VAL A 63 17.60 3.35 19.43
CA VAL A 63 18.47 2.20 19.65
C VAL A 63 18.10 1.05 18.71
N GLU A 64 16.80 0.75 18.57
CA GLU A 64 16.32 -0.30 17.66
C GLU A 64 16.79 -0.05 16.22
N ILE A 65 16.63 1.18 15.71
CA ILE A 65 16.97 1.47 14.33
C ILE A 65 18.47 1.50 14.08
N VAL A 66 19.26 1.96 15.07
CA VAL A 66 20.72 1.88 15.02
C VAL A 66 21.17 0.43 14.97
N ILE A 67 20.62 -0.44 15.83
CA ILE A 67 20.93 -1.88 15.82
C ILE A 67 20.57 -2.49 14.46
N ARG A 68 19.37 -2.20 13.94
CA ARG A 68 18.91 -2.72 12.64
C ARG A 68 19.80 -2.25 11.50
N PHE A 69 20.20 -0.98 11.50
CA PHE A 69 21.10 -0.41 10.51
C PHE A 69 22.50 -1.00 10.58
N LEU A 70 23.08 -1.13 11.78
CA LEU A 70 24.41 -1.72 11.98
C LEU A 70 24.43 -3.21 11.63
N GLY A 71 23.34 -3.93 11.90
CA GLY A 71 23.19 -5.36 11.63
C GLY A 71 23.02 -5.72 10.15
N GLU A 72 22.59 -4.79 9.29
CA GLU A 72 22.45 -5.04 7.85
C GLU A 72 23.84 -5.08 7.18
N PRO A 73 24.25 -6.18 6.51
CA PRO A 73 25.57 -6.28 5.88
C PRO A 73 25.77 -5.27 4.74
N ASP A 74 24.72 -5.05 3.93
CA ASP A 74 24.69 -4.05 2.86
C ASP A 74 23.82 -2.86 3.27
N LYS A 75 24.47 -1.74 3.59
CA LYS A 75 23.78 -0.51 4.01
C LYS A 75 22.85 0.05 2.92
N LYS A 76 23.14 -0.20 1.63
CA LYS A 76 22.25 0.24 0.53
C LYS A 76 20.92 -0.51 0.56
N ARG A 77 20.91 -1.76 1.02
CA ARG A 77 19.69 -2.56 1.15
C ARG A 77 18.75 -2.01 2.21
N PHE A 78 19.31 -1.49 3.30
CA PHE A 78 18.53 -0.84 4.37
C PHE A 78 17.67 0.30 3.81
N PHE A 79 18.27 1.19 3.00
CA PHE A 79 17.58 2.34 2.40
C PHE A 79 16.71 2.00 1.19
N ARG A 80 16.71 0.76 0.69
CA ARG A 80 15.75 0.30 -0.33
C ARG A 80 14.44 -0.21 0.28
N SER A 81 14.44 -0.52 1.58
CA SER A 81 13.23 -0.93 2.29
C SER A 81 12.43 0.31 2.69
N GLY A 82 11.25 0.51 2.09
CA GLY A 82 10.34 1.61 2.42
C GLY A 82 9.99 1.66 3.91
N TRP A 83 9.87 0.50 4.57
CA TRP A 83 9.61 0.41 6.01
C TRP A 83 10.77 0.90 6.87
N ASN A 84 12.02 0.61 6.47
CA ASN A 84 13.18 1.13 7.18
C ASN A 84 13.33 2.64 7.01
N ILE A 85 13.03 3.16 5.81
CA ILE A 85 13.00 4.61 5.55
C ILE A 85 11.93 5.28 6.44
N PHE A 86 10.72 4.72 6.46
CA PHE A 86 9.63 5.22 7.30
C PHE A 86 10.02 5.25 8.78
N ASP A 87 10.52 4.14 9.33
CA ASP A 87 10.97 4.06 10.72
C ASP A 87 12.05 5.10 11.02
N THR A 88 13.00 5.31 10.09
CA THR A 88 14.08 6.30 10.23
C THR A 88 13.53 7.72 10.27
N LEU A 89 12.60 8.05 9.37
CA LEU A 89 11.98 9.35 9.31
C LEU A 89 11.23 9.66 10.60
N ILE A 90 10.44 8.71 11.13
CA ILE A 90 9.70 8.90 12.38
C ILE A 90 10.63 9.16 13.56
N VAL A 91 11.76 8.45 13.66
CA VAL A 91 12.74 8.66 14.74
C VAL A 91 13.44 10.01 14.62
N VAL A 92 13.91 10.37 13.42
CA VAL A 92 14.59 11.65 13.17
C VAL A 92 13.67 12.82 13.48
N VAL A 93 12.42 12.78 12.99
CA VAL A 93 11.41 13.81 13.25
C VAL A 93 11.05 13.88 14.74
N SER A 94 11.05 12.75 15.45
CA SER A 94 10.76 12.70 16.90
C SER A 94 11.85 13.31 17.78
N LEU A 95 13.11 13.30 17.31
CA LEU A 95 14.29 13.82 18.03
C LEU A 95 14.40 15.34 18.00
N ILE A 96 13.73 16.03 17.06
CA ILE A 96 13.78 17.48 16.94
C ILE A 96 13.13 18.11 18.18
N PRO A 97 13.89 18.81 19.04
CA PRO A 97 13.31 19.53 20.16
C PRO A 97 12.61 20.77 19.61
N ILE A 98 11.29 20.86 19.76
CA ILE A 98 10.55 22.05 19.32
C ILE A 98 10.21 22.90 20.54
N GLU A 99 11.12 23.82 20.84
CA GLU A 99 10.98 24.82 21.91
C GLU A 99 11.05 26.27 21.39
N ASP A 100 11.30 26.50 20.10
CA ASP A 100 11.37 27.87 19.54
C ASP A 100 10.00 28.43 19.09
N SER A 101 9.74 29.66 19.53
CA SER A 101 8.46 30.37 19.41
C SER A 101 7.96 30.56 17.98
N ASP A 102 8.85 30.76 17.00
CA ASP A 102 8.47 30.93 15.58
C ASP A 102 8.05 29.61 14.91
N MET A 103 8.48 28.47 15.44
CA MET A 103 8.18 27.14 14.90
C MET A 103 7.20 26.36 15.77
N ALA A 104 6.54 27.01 16.73
CA ALA A 104 5.66 26.36 17.70
C ALA A 104 4.46 25.64 17.05
N LEU A 105 3.95 26.12 15.90
CA LEU A 105 2.90 25.43 15.14
C LEU A 105 3.41 24.16 14.45
N ILE A 106 4.54 24.28 13.75
CA ILE A 106 5.19 23.14 13.09
C ILE A 106 5.60 22.09 14.13
N GLY A 107 6.09 22.52 15.29
CA GLY A 107 6.39 21.63 16.41
C GLY A 107 5.20 20.87 16.97
N ARG A 108 4.04 21.51 17.02
CA ARG A 108 2.79 20.85 17.41
C ARG A 108 2.42 19.75 16.41
N LEU A 109 2.56 20.02 15.11
CA LEU A 109 2.31 19.04 14.05
C LEU A 109 3.35 17.90 14.05
N VAL A 110 4.63 18.22 14.24
CA VAL A 110 5.73 17.24 14.35
C VAL A 110 5.48 16.24 15.48
N ARG A 111 4.89 16.68 16.60
CA ARG A 111 4.52 15.78 17.70
C ARG A 111 3.46 14.76 17.30
N ILE A 112 2.58 15.04 16.32
CA ILE A 112 1.58 14.09 15.81
C ILE A 112 2.25 12.91 15.10
N PHE A 113 3.38 13.13 14.41
CA PHE A 113 4.14 12.04 13.77
C PHE A 113 4.60 10.98 14.76
N ARG A 114 4.73 11.32 16.05
CA ARG A 114 5.06 10.34 17.08
C ARG A 114 3.99 9.26 17.18
N VAL A 115 2.70 9.56 16.95
CA VAL A 115 1.62 8.56 16.94
C VAL A 115 1.82 7.55 15.80
N LEU A 116 2.42 7.96 14.68
CA LEU A 116 2.72 7.07 13.56
C LEU A 116 3.72 5.96 13.91
N ARG A 117 4.44 6.07 15.04
CA ARG A 117 5.30 4.98 15.55
C ARG A 117 4.50 3.69 15.84
N MET A 118 3.18 3.78 16.05
CA MET A 118 2.29 2.62 16.13
C MET A 118 2.38 1.74 14.88
N VAL A 119 2.44 2.38 13.70
CA VAL A 119 2.59 1.68 12.42
C VAL A 119 3.93 0.95 12.33
N SER A 120 4.98 1.52 12.93
CA SER A 120 6.30 0.89 12.96
C SER A 120 6.35 -0.37 13.84
N ILE A 121 5.56 -0.38 14.92
CA ILE A 121 5.57 -1.46 15.90
C ILE A 121 4.62 -2.58 15.54
N ILE A 122 3.38 -2.25 15.16
CA ILE A 122 2.29 -3.21 15.00
C ILE A 122 2.39 -3.83 13.59
N PRO A 123 2.82 -5.10 13.46
CA PRO A 123 2.97 -5.75 12.16
C PRO A 123 1.64 -5.84 11.41
N GLU A 124 0.52 -5.98 12.11
CA GLU A 124 -0.82 -6.00 11.56
C GLU A 124 -1.15 -4.68 10.85
N LEU A 125 -0.79 -3.52 11.42
CA LEU A 125 -0.99 -2.22 10.76
C LEU A 125 -0.17 -2.13 9.47
N ARG A 126 1.07 -2.62 9.49
CA ARG A 126 1.90 -2.70 8.26
C ARG A 126 1.29 -3.62 7.24
N MET A 127 0.74 -4.77 7.67
CA MET A 127 0.08 -5.72 6.80
C MET A 127 -1.15 -5.09 6.13
N LEU A 128 -2.01 -4.44 6.91
CA LEU A 128 -3.19 -3.72 6.41
C LEU A 128 -2.81 -2.62 5.42
N LEU A 129 -1.82 -1.79 5.75
CA LEU A 129 -1.33 -0.74 4.85
C LEU A 129 -0.71 -1.31 3.57
N ASN A 130 0.09 -2.37 3.67
CA ASN A 130 0.65 -3.05 2.50
C ASN A 130 -0.46 -3.63 1.62
N SER A 131 -1.52 -4.19 2.20
CA SER A 131 -2.69 -4.68 1.44
C SER A 131 -3.41 -3.54 0.73
N LEU A 132 -3.63 -2.41 1.41
CA LEU A 132 -4.22 -1.21 0.80
C LEU A 132 -3.37 -0.68 -0.36
N LEU A 133 -2.05 -0.56 -0.14
CA LEU A 133 -1.12 -0.09 -1.17
C LEU A 133 -1.00 -1.06 -2.35
N LYS A 134 -1.17 -2.37 -2.13
CA LYS A 134 -1.23 -3.37 -3.21
C LYS A 134 -2.52 -3.29 -4.04
N ALA A 135 -3.62 -2.84 -3.45
CA ALA A 135 -4.89 -2.64 -4.15
C ALA A 135 -4.90 -1.35 -4.99
N MET A 136 -4.19 -0.30 -4.55
CA MET A 136 -4.14 1.01 -5.20
C MET A 136 -3.81 0.99 -6.71
N PRO A 137 -2.80 0.23 -7.20
CA PRO A 137 -2.48 0.20 -8.64
C PRO A 137 -3.66 -0.19 -9.53
N GLN A 138 -4.54 -1.08 -9.05
CA GLN A 138 -5.72 -1.52 -9.80
C GLN A 138 -6.71 -0.36 -10.02
N LEU A 139 -6.66 0.68 -9.17
CA LEU A 139 -7.54 1.83 -9.22
C LEU A 139 -7.00 2.95 -10.11
N GLY A 140 -5.74 2.89 -10.55
CA GLY A 140 -5.04 4.03 -11.18
C GLY A 140 -5.79 4.60 -12.39
N TYR A 141 -6.25 3.74 -13.29
CA TYR A 141 -7.01 4.17 -14.47
C TYR A 141 -8.37 4.78 -14.13
N VAL A 142 -9.05 4.22 -13.12
CA VAL A 142 -10.34 4.74 -12.69
C VAL A 142 -10.18 6.08 -11.99
N LEU A 143 -9.17 6.24 -11.13
CA LEU A 143 -8.84 7.50 -10.48
C LEU A 143 -8.48 8.59 -11.51
N LEU A 144 -7.73 8.23 -12.57
CA LEU A 144 -7.43 9.16 -13.66
C LEU A 144 -8.70 9.57 -14.42
N MET A 145 -9.57 8.61 -14.74
CA MET A 145 -10.85 8.89 -15.40
C MET A 145 -11.75 9.79 -14.54
N MET A 146 -11.85 9.50 -13.24
CA MET A 146 -12.57 10.33 -12.28
C MET A 146 -11.98 11.73 -12.19
N PHE A 147 -10.66 11.87 -12.13
CA PHE A 147 -10.00 13.17 -12.10
C PHE A 147 -10.31 13.99 -13.36
N ILE A 148 -10.33 13.38 -14.54
CA ILE A 148 -10.70 14.05 -15.80
C ILE A 148 -12.16 14.54 -15.74
N ILE A 149 -13.09 13.68 -15.31
CA ILE A 149 -14.51 14.05 -15.16
C ILE A 149 -14.65 15.21 -14.18
N PHE A 150 -14.05 15.08 -12.99
CA PHE A 150 -14.05 16.13 -11.96
C PHE A 150 -13.51 17.46 -12.48
N TYR A 151 -12.38 17.45 -13.18
CA TYR A 151 -11.76 18.66 -13.69
C TYR A 151 -12.63 19.35 -14.74
N ILE A 152 -13.23 18.59 -15.67
CA ILE A 152 -14.15 19.14 -16.68
C ILE A 152 -15.36 19.79 -16.00
N TYR A 153 -15.99 19.09 -15.06
CA TYR A 153 -17.15 19.63 -14.36
C TYR A 153 -16.76 20.83 -13.48
N ALA A 154 -15.59 20.83 -12.85
CA ALA A 154 -15.11 21.95 -12.05
C ALA A 154 -14.85 23.19 -12.90
N ALA A 155 -14.27 23.03 -14.09
CA ALA A 155 -14.07 24.12 -15.04
C ALA A 155 -15.41 24.70 -15.53
N ILE A 156 -16.38 23.84 -15.82
CA ILE A 156 -17.74 24.28 -16.18
C ILE A 156 -18.39 24.99 -14.98
N GLY A 157 -18.40 24.38 -13.81
CA GLY A 157 -19.02 24.93 -12.60
C GLY A 157 -18.44 26.28 -12.21
N SER A 158 -17.12 26.41 -12.20
CA SER A 158 -16.48 27.71 -11.92
C SER A 158 -16.75 28.77 -12.99
N THR A 159 -16.96 28.38 -14.25
CA THR A 159 -17.29 29.35 -15.30
C THR A 159 -18.73 29.84 -15.20
N PHE A 160 -19.68 28.94 -14.91
CA PHE A 160 -21.11 29.27 -14.95
C PHE A 160 -21.70 29.66 -13.59
N PHE A 161 -21.20 29.12 -12.48
CA PHE A 161 -21.82 29.26 -11.16
C PHE A 161 -21.02 30.12 -10.19
N ALA A 162 -19.83 30.59 -10.56
CA ALA A 162 -19.03 31.49 -9.71
C ALA A 162 -19.75 32.78 -9.33
N SER A 163 -20.60 33.33 -10.22
CA SER A 163 -21.40 34.51 -9.91
C SER A 163 -22.58 34.24 -8.98
N VAL A 164 -23.04 32.98 -8.90
CA VAL A 164 -24.12 32.55 -8.01
C VAL A 164 -23.59 32.38 -6.59
N ASN A 165 -22.55 31.57 -6.45
CA ASN A 165 -21.91 31.32 -5.16
C ASN A 165 -20.37 31.19 -5.33
N PRO A 166 -19.62 32.27 -5.08
CA PRO A 166 -18.17 32.27 -5.14
C PRO A 166 -17.49 31.33 -4.12
N GLU A 167 -18.15 31.02 -3.00
CA GLU A 167 -17.59 30.11 -1.99
C GLU A 167 -17.61 28.65 -2.44
N LEU A 168 -18.52 28.30 -3.35
CA LEU A 168 -18.63 26.95 -3.91
C LEU A 168 -18.02 26.81 -5.31
N TRP A 169 -17.94 27.90 -6.07
CA TRP A 169 -17.58 27.88 -7.49
C TRP A 169 -16.51 28.90 -7.89
N GLY A 170 -15.96 29.68 -6.95
CA GLY A 170 -15.11 30.84 -7.26
C GLY A 170 -13.87 30.54 -8.11
N ASP A 171 -13.30 29.33 -7.95
CA ASP A 171 -12.24 28.82 -8.83
C ASP A 171 -12.36 27.30 -9.03
N ILE A 172 -11.46 26.74 -9.85
CA ILE A 172 -11.45 25.31 -10.17
C ILE A 172 -11.17 24.46 -8.91
N ALA A 173 -10.28 24.88 -8.01
CA ALA A 173 -9.94 24.11 -6.82
C ALA A 173 -11.11 24.06 -5.83
N VAL A 174 -11.77 25.19 -5.61
CA VAL A 174 -13.00 25.28 -4.81
C VAL A 174 -14.12 24.45 -5.44
N SER A 175 -14.30 24.55 -6.76
CA SER A 175 -15.30 23.76 -7.50
C SER A 175 -15.04 22.24 -7.40
N LEU A 176 -13.78 21.82 -7.39
CA LEU A 176 -13.41 20.41 -7.16
C LEU A 176 -13.83 19.92 -5.77
N LEU A 177 -13.72 20.77 -4.73
CA LEU A 177 -14.20 20.45 -3.38
C LEU A 177 -15.73 20.35 -3.32
N THR A 178 -16.43 21.27 -3.97
CA THR A 178 -17.90 21.23 -4.12
C THR A 178 -18.35 19.96 -4.83
N LEU A 179 -17.68 19.59 -5.93
CA LEU A 179 -17.99 18.37 -6.67
C LEU A 179 -17.63 17.09 -5.89
N PHE A 180 -16.62 17.14 -5.01
CA PHE A 180 -16.34 16.03 -4.10
C PHE A 180 -17.51 15.79 -3.13
N ARG A 181 -18.06 16.86 -2.55
CA ARG A 181 -19.27 16.82 -1.70
C ARG A 181 -20.49 16.29 -2.47
N VAL A 182 -20.69 16.75 -3.71
CA VAL A 182 -21.75 16.26 -4.59
C VAL A 182 -21.58 14.76 -4.90
N MET A 183 -20.36 14.30 -5.18
CA MET A 183 -20.08 12.89 -5.46
C MET A 183 -20.40 11.99 -4.26
N THR A 184 -20.19 12.46 -3.03
CA THR A 184 -20.55 11.71 -1.82
C THR A 184 -22.05 11.75 -1.50
N PHE A 185 -22.87 12.33 -2.39
CA PHE A 185 -24.31 12.54 -2.22
C PHE A 185 -24.67 13.39 -1.00
N GLU A 186 -23.71 14.15 -0.48
CA GLU A 186 -23.93 15.03 0.66
C GLU A 186 -24.44 16.38 0.14
N ASP A 187 -25.61 16.82 0.60
CA ASP A 187 -26.19 18.16 0.37
C ASP A 187 -26.16 18.66 -1.10
N TRP A 188 -26.08 17.75 -2.07
CA TRP A 188 -25.96 18.11 -3.48
C TRP A 188 -27.21 18.80 -4.02
N THR A 189 -28.38 18.52 -3.41
CA THR A 189 -29.64 19.18 -3.76
C THR A 189 -29.64 20.65 -3.40
N ASP A 190 -29.00 21.04 -2.30
CA ASP A 190 -28.96 22.44 -1.87
C ASP A 190 -28.07 23.25 -2.80
N VAL A 191 -26.89 22.72 -3.14
CA VAL A 191 -26.00 23.30 -4.16
C VAL A 191 -26.71 23.42 -5.51
N MET A 192 -27.48 22.39 -5.89
CA MET A 192 -28.29 22.41 -7.11
C MET A 192 -29.36 23.50 -7.06
N TYR A 193 -30.19 23.53 -6.02
CA TYR A 193 -31.30 24.48 -5.89
C TYR A 193 -30.80 25.93 -5.88
N GLU A 194 -29.65 26.19 -5.26
CA GLU A 194 -29.02 27.51 -5.30
C GLU A 194 -28.69 27.93 -6.74
N THR A 195 -28.03 27.07 -7.51
CA THR A 195 -27.76 27.39 -8.93
C THR A 195 -29.02 27.42 -9.80
N MET A 196 -30.09 26.72 -9.44
CA MET A 196 -31.36 26.75 -10.15
C MET A 196 -32.09 28.10 -10.05
N THR A 197 -31.76 28.92 -9.05
CA THR A 197 -32.33 30.27 -8.93
C THR A 197 -31.99 31.16 -10.13
N GLU A 198 -30.77 31.01 -10.66
CA GLU A 198 -30.26 31.75 -11.83
C GLU A 198 -30.30 30.89 -13.11
N TYR A 199 -30.05 29.59 -12.98
CA TYR A 199 -29.99 28.62 -14.09
C TYR A 199 -30.99 27.48 -13.88
N PRO A 200 -32.28 27.63 -14.25
CA PRO A 200 -33.32 26.64 -13.93
C PRO A 200 -33.08 25.21 -14.44
N LEU A 201 -32.23 25.03 -15.45
CA LEU A 201 -31.85 23.73 -16.00
C LEU A 201 -30.53 23.18 -15.44
N SER A 202 -29.92 23.83 -14.43
CA SER A 202 -28.66 23.38 -13.83
C SER A 202 -28.77 22.01 -13.18
N TRP A 203 -29.96 21.53 -12.83
CA TRP A 203 -30.19 20.16 -12.36
C TRP A 203 -29.59 19.10 -13.29
N PHE A 204 -29.55 19.35 -14.61
CA PHE A 204 -28.94 18.44 -15.58
C PHE A 204 -27.44 18.27 -15.33
N TYR A 205 -26.74 19.35 -15.00
CA TYR A 205 -25.31 19.34 -14.69
C TYR A 205 -25.02 18.44 -13.48
N TYR A 206 -25.81 18.55 -12.41
CA TYR A 206 -25.61 17.72 -11.21
C TYR A 206 -25.97 16.26 -11.45
N LEU A 207 -27.11 15.99 -12.09
CA LEU A 207 -27.53 14.62 -12.37
C LEU A 207 -26.57 13.92 -13.34
N SER A 208 -26.06 14.62 -14.36
CA SER A 208 -25.09 14.04 -15.28
C SER A 208 -23.75 13.79 -14.59
N PHE A 209 -23.28 14.71 -13.74
CA PHE A 209 -22.08 14.51 -12.92
C PHE A 209 -22.22 13.27 -12.05
N ILE A 210 -23.28 13.22 -11.23
CA ILE A 210 -23.60 12.11 -10.34
C ILE A 210 -23.67 10.80 -11.12
N PHE A 211 -24.35 10.78 -12.27
CA PHE A 211 -24.45 9.59 -13.10
C PHE A 211 -23.07 9.08 -13.52
N PHE A 212 -22.21 9.95 -14.07
CA PHE A 212 -20.87 9.55 -14.52
C PHE A 212 -19.97 9.12 -13.36
N THR A 213 -19.98 9.84 -12.23
CA THR A 213 -19.13 9.51 -11.08
C THR A 213 -19.61 8.26 -10.35
N ALA A 214 -20.93 8.09 -10.18
CA ALA A 214 -21.49 6.88 -9.60
C ALA A 214 -21.24 5.66 -10.49
N PHE A 215 -21.40 5.81 -11.81
CA PHE A 215 -21.09 4.74 -12.76
C PHE A 215 -19.61 4.36 -12.74
N ALA A 216 -18.70 5.34 -12.77
CA ALA A 216 -17.26 5.11 -12.66
C ALA A 216 -16.90 4.40 -11.35
N PHE A 217 -17.47 4.86 -10.23
CA PHE A 217 -17.24 4.28 -8.91
C PHE A 217 -17.80 2.85 -8.79
N LEU A 218 -18.99 2.58 -9.31
CA LEU A 218 -19.56 1.23 -9.36
C LEU A 218 -18.71 0.29 -10.20
N ASN A 219 -18.27 0.72 -11.39
CA ASN A 219 -17.38 -0.09 -12.22
C ASN A 219 -16.04 -0.37 -11.55
N MET A 220 -15.53 0.55 -10.74
CA MET A 220 -14.37 0.32 -9.90
C MET A 220 -14.61 -0.79 -8.89
N ILE A 221 -15.71 -0.71 -8.12
CA ILE A 221 -16.07 -1.72 -7.12
C ILE A 221 -16.25 -3.08 -7.78
N ILE A 222 -17.01 -3.13 -8.88
CA ILE A 222 -17.21 -4.37 -9.64
C ILE A 222 -15.86 -4.89 -10.12
N GLY A 223 -14.99 -4.06 -10.68
CA GLY A 223 -13.66 -4.46 -11.11
C GLY A 223 -12.82 -5.07 -9.99
N ILE A 224 -12.78 -4.44 -8.81
CA ILE A 224 -12.05 -4.97 -7.64
C ILE A 224 -12.67 -6.28 -7.18
N VAL A 225 -13.99 -6.33 -7.00
CA VAL A 225 -14.70 -7.50 -6.49
C VAL A 225 -14.56 -8.67 -7.45
N VAL A 226 -14.71 -8.44 -8.76
CA VAL A 226 -14.50 -9.46 -9.80
C VAL A 226 -13.06 -9.94 -9.80
N ASN A 227 -12.07 -9.03 -9.74
CA ASN A 227 -10.65 -9.44 -9.66
C ASN A 227 -10.37 -10.32 -8.44
N VAL A 228 -10.93 -9.97 -7.27
CA VAL A 228 -10.75 -10.75 -6.03
C VAL A 228 -11.46 -12.10 -6.13
N LEU A 229 -12.69 -12.14 -6.66
CA LEU A 229 -13.45 -13.39 -6.85
C LEU A 229 -12.76 -14.31 -7.86
N GLU A 230 -12.25 -13.76 -8.97
CA GLU A 230 -11.49 -14.49 -9.98
C GLU A 230 -10.21 -15.08 -9.38
N GLU A 231 -9.46 -14.30 -8.60
CA GLU A 231 -8.23 -14.77 -7.94
C GLU A 231 -8.53 -15.91 -6.94
N GLU A 232 -9.58 -15.78 -6.13
CA GLU A 232 -10.00 -16.81 -5.18
C GLU A 232 -10.54 -18.07 -5.89
N HIS A 233 -11.35 -17.93 -6.93
CA HIS A 233 -11.80 -19.06 -7.75
C HIS A 233 -10.63 -19.82 -8.38
N GLN A 234 -9.64 -19.11 -8.93
CA GLN A 234 -8.44 -19.73 -9.50
C GLN A 234 -7.59 -20.43 -8.44
N ARG A 235 -7.53 -19.91 -7.21
CA ARG A 235 -6.83 -20.58 -6.10
C ARG A 235 -7.52 -21.88 -5.70
N VAL A 236 -8.85 -21.86 -5.55
CA VAL A 236 -9.64 -23.06 -5.22
C VAL A 236 -9.52 -24.10 -6.34
N ALA A 237 -9.69 -23.71 -7.59
CA ALA A 237 -9.58 -24.61 -8.74
C ALA A 237 -8.19 -25.29 -8.82
N LYS A 238 -7.11 -24.54 -8.54
CA LYS A 238 -5.75 -25.11 -8.47
C LYS A 238 -5.60 -26.10 -7.31
N ALA A 239 -6.18 -25.82 -6.15
CA ALA A 239 -6.12 -26.71 -5.01
C ALA A 239 -6.90 -28.02 -5.28
N GLU A 240 -8.05 -27.93 -5.93
CA GLU A 240 -8.86 -29.07 -6.34
C GLU A 240 -8.17 -29.91 -7.42
N ALA A 241 -7.58 -29.29 -8.44
CA ALA A 241 -6.82 -29.99 -9.48
C ALA A 241 -5.64 -30.79 -8.89
N VAL A 242 -4.92 -30.20 -7.92
CA VAL A 242 -3.86 -30.89 -7.17
C VAL A 242 -4.42 -32.05 -6.36
N ALA A 243 -5.57 -31.88 -5.70
CA ALA A 243 -6.22 -32.94 -4.93
C ALA A 243 -6.76 -34.09 -5.81
N ALA A 244 -7.22 -33.77 -7.03
CA ALA A 244 -7.70 -34.73 -8.02
C ALA A 244 -6.57 -35.49 -8.75
N GLY A 245 -5.31 -35.10 -8.52
CA GLY A 245 -4.16 -35.71 -9.18
C GLY A 245 -4.05 -35.33 -10.66
N GLU A 246 -4.62 -34.20 -11.08
CA GLU A 246 -4.48 -33.72 -12.44
C GLU A 246 -3.02 -33.34 -12.72
N PRO A 247 -2.44 -33.77 -13.85
CA PRO A 247 -1.05 -33.46 -14.18
C PRO A 247 -0.85 -31.95 -14.30
N THR A 248 0.13 -31.44 -13.56
CA THR A 248 0.43 -30.00 -13.55
C THR A 248 1.05 -29.57 -14.88
N ILE A 249 1.10 -28.26 -15.15
CA ILE A 249 1.82 -27.74 -16.32
C ILE A 249 3.29 -28.20 -16.33
N THR A 250 3.89 -28.38 -15.16
CA THR A 250 5.26 -28.93 -15.04
C THR A 250 5.31 -30.39 -15.49
N ASP A 251 4.33 -31.21 -15.08
CA ASP A 251 4.26 -32.63 -15.46
C ASP A 251 4.05 -32.77 -16.97
N LEU A 252 3.13 -31.99 -17.55
CA LEU A 252 2.90 -31.93 -18.99
C LEU A 252 4.15 -31.45 -19.75
N HIS A 253 4.90 -30.48 -19.21
CA HIS A 253 6.15 -30.02 -19.82
C HIS A 253 7.20 -31.13 -19.87
N LEU A 254 7.32 -31.91 -18.78
CA LEU A 254 8.23 -33.06 -18.72
C LEU A 254 7.81 -34.15 -19.71
N GLU A 255 6.52 -34.45 -19.80
CA GLU A 255 6.01 -35.41 -20.80
C GLU A 255 6.27 -34.96 -22.23
N ILE A 256 6.07 -33.68 -22.55
CA ILE A 256 6.37 -33.13 -23.88
C ILE A 256 7.87 -33.23 -24.18
N GLN A 257 8.74 -32.93 -23.22
CA GLN A 257 10.19 -33.09 -23.41
C GLN A 257 10.57 -34.55 -23.63
N ALA A 258 9.99 -35.47 -22.87
CA ALA A 258 10.21 -36.91 -23.02
C ALA A 258 9.73 -37.41 -24.40
N LEU A 259 8.53 -37.01 -24.84
CA LEU A 259 8.03 -37.32 -26.19
C LEU A 259 8.95 -36.77 -27.28
N LYS A 260 9.45 -35.54 -27.09
CA LYS A 260 10.35 -34.91 -28.05
C LYS A 260 11.67 -35.67 -28.17
N GLN A 261 12.23 -36.15 -27.05
CA GLN A 261 13.41 -37.01 -27.06
C GLN A 261 13.15 -38.33 -27.79
N LEU A 262 12.03 -39.00 -27.50
CA LEU A 262 11.65 -40.25 -28.15
C LEU A 262 11.46 -40.10 -29.67
N LEU A 263 10.87 -38.98 -30.11
CA LEU A 263 10.73 -38.68 -31.54
C LEU A 263 12.08 -38.45 -32.22
N VAL A 264 12.98 -37.69 -31.58
CA VAL A 264 14.33 -37.45 -32.12
C VAL A 264 15.10 -38.77 -32.22
N GLU A 265 15.01 -39.62 -31.20
CA GLU A 265 15.65 -40.92 -31.17
C GLU A 265 15.10 -41.83 -32.27
N ASN A 266 13.78 -41.98 -32.38
CA ASN A 266 13.14 -42.79 -33.44
C ASN A 266 13.46 -42.33 -34.87
N VAL A 267 13.54 -41.01 -35.10
CA VAL A 267 13.95 -40.46 -36.40
C VAL A 267 15.41 -40.79 -36.69
N ALA A 268 16.30 -40.77 -35.68
CA ALA A 268 17.69 -41.17 -35.84
C ALA A 268 17.83 -42.67 -36.16
N THR A 269 17.07 -43.54 -35.48
CA THR A 269 17.07 -44.99 -35.75
C THR A 269 16.52 -45.31 -37.14
N ALA A 270 15.44 -44.65 -37.57
CA ALA A 270 14.87 -44.83 -38.91
C ALA A 270 15.83 -44.37 -40.01
N ARG A 271 16.60 -43.30 -39.77
CA ARG A 271 17.63 -42.80 -40.70
C ARG A 271 18.83 -43.76 -40.79
N ASN A 272 19.22 -44.40 -39.68
CA ASN A 272 20.28 -45.41 -39.69
C ASN A 272 19.83 -46.73 -40.33
N ALA A 273 18.56 -47.12 -40.17
CA ALA A 273 18.01 -48.33 -40.79
C ALA A 273 17.82 -48.21 -42.32
N SER A 274 17.64 -46.99 -42.82
CA SER A 274 17.50 -46.70 -44.27
C SER A 274 18.83 -46.47 -44.98
N ASN A 275 19.97 -46.49 -44.28
CA ASN A 275 21.30 -46.33 -44.87
C ASN A 275 22.31 -47.39 -44.35
N PRO A 276 22.26 -48.64 -44.83
CA PRO A 276 23.09 -49.74 -44.33
C PRO A 276 24.58 -49.68 -44.76
N GLU A 277 25.02 -48.73 -45.59
CA GLU A 277 26.37 -48.69 -46.17
C GLU A 277 27.49 -48.13 -45.26
N ALA A 278 27.20 -47.78 -44.01
CA ALA A 278 28.19 -47.24 -43.06
C ALA A 278 28.78 -48.30 -42.10
N ALA A 279 28.73 -49.60 -42.45
CA ALA A 279 29.48 -50.62 -41.71
C ALA A 279 30.97 -50.55 -42.09
N PRO A 280 31.91 -50.39 -41.13
CA PRO A 280 33.33 -50.29 -41.46
C PRO A 280 33.82 -51.59 -42.11
N GLN A 281 34.34 -51.50 -43.33
CA GLN A 281 34.99 -52.64 -44.00
C GLN A 281 36.27 -53.02 -43.24
N PRO A 282 36.53 -54.32 -43.01
CA PRO A 282 37.74 -54.74 -42.31
C PRO A 282 38.97 -54.40 -43.14
N ALA A 283 39.96 -53.78 -42.48
CA ALA A 283 41.22 -53.35 -43.07
C ALA A 283 41.90 -54.50 -43.79
N ARG A 284 42.23 -54.31 -45.08
CA ARG A 284 43.10 -55.23 -45.81
C ARG A 284 44.53 -55.02 -45.31
N GLU A 285 45.06 -56.01 -44.60
CA GLU A 285 46.49 -56.14 -44.32
C GLU A 285 47.23 -56.47 -45.63
N LEU A 286 48.32 -55.76 -45.87
CA LEU A 286 49.34 -56.02 -46.91
C LEU A 286 50.42 -56.94 -46.34
#